data_AF-A0A927Z713-F1
#
_entry.id   AF-A0A927Z713-F1
#
_cell.length_a   1.000
_cell.length_b   1.000
_cell.length_c   1.000
_cell.angle_alpha   90.00
_cell.angle_beta   90.00
_cell.angle_gamma   90.00
#
_symmetry.space_group_name_H-M   'P 1'
#
loop_
_entity.id
_entity.type
_entity.pdbx_description
1 polymer ?
#
loop_
_entity_poly.entity_id
_entity_poly.type
_entity_poly.pdbx_seq_one_letter_code
_entity_poly.pdbx_strand_id
1 'polypeptide(L)'
;MEQTASVNNQNNGFQTITRKHAIMILVVSTLIMIAAGFSNFKFIPILLNFMEAYHLEMGAMGVVMSVFQWVCIIAMLPAGFVISRMSPRYSGVLAIAFITLGNIVGLFAGNVGLLVLGRVIEALGFCLIQILTQSVVSSVFRGSKMLGTATGILNTGMMFGQIIHFSLAPTVANKAGLNGVYYYIIITIIILAIIWFFAINKNIVTVIKQTVAEREQNKPVLSKSEKLAKKMAVFKTPQIWLIAVGFTLIGGAVARVGQYIPTYMTTELGIDQVVAGNLNSLATAFGIVAFIVYGILADRLNTRRKLMIFSCLSVIAVYLCLMYLPAGLLIIFIILYGTLPRAFTTLTYSCYPDLFEDNDQIPIAHSTVMFVGNLIGAALTAIFGYVIQFAGYTALWYLCIVLGVAAAVCWFFAKKIK
;
A
#
# COMPACT_ATOMS: atom_id res chain seq x y z
N MET A 1 -38.47 5.73 57.07
CA MET A 1 -37.73 4.47 57.25
C MET A 1 -37.65 3.80 55.88
N GLU A 2 -36.96 4.36 54.90
CA GLU A 2 -35.49 4.58 54.82
C GLU A 2 -34.71 3.29 55.13
N GLN A 3 -34.33 2.55 54.08
CA GLN A 3 -32.94 2.19 53.84
C GLN A 3 -32.71 1.73 52.39
N THR A 4 -32.23 2.70 51.63
CA THR A 4 -31.35 2.63 50.47
C THR A 4 -30.36 1.45 50.48
N ALA A 5 -30.49 0.56 49.49
CA ALA A 5 -29.36 -0.22 48.99
C ALA A 5 -28.87 0.47 47.70
N SER A 6 -27.87 1.32 47.87
CA SER A 6 -27.14 2.01 46.81
C SER A 6 -26.48 0.99 45.87
N VAL A 7 -27.10 0.77 44.72
CA VAL A 7 -26.35 0.33 43.53
C VAL A 7 -25.39 1.47 43.21
N ASN A 8 -24.12 1.23 43.52
CA ASN A 8 -23.00 2.08 43.16
C ASN A 8 -23.04 2.33 41.65
N ASN A 9 -23.67 3.44 41.26
CA ASN A 9 -23.39 4.16 40.04
C ASN A 9 -21.99 4.76 40.18
N GLN A 10 -20.95 3.91 40.13
CA GLN A 10 -19.63 4.40 39.79
C GLN A 10 -19.71 4.83 38.32
N ASN A 11 -19.86 6.14 38.17
CA ASN A 11 -19.46 6.92 37.02
C ASN A 11 -18.03 6.50 36.60
N ASN A 12 -17.96 5.42 35.84
CA ASN A 12 -16.85 5.14 34.97
C ASN A 12 -17.01 6.10 33.78
N GLY A 13 -16.63 7.36 34.02
CA GLY A 13 -16.53 8.42 33.03
C GLY A 13 -15.43 8.09 32.03
N PHE A 14 -15.61 7.04 31.24
CA PHE A 14 -14.79 6.74 30.08
C PHE A 14 -15.24 7.70 28.98
N GLN A 15 -14.43 8.72 28.71
CA GLN A 15 -14.67 9.61 27.57
C GLN A 15 -14.54 8.80 26.28
N THR A 16 -15.66 8.24 25.81
CA THR A 16 -15.82 7.82 24.42
C THR A 16 -15.45 8.99 23.52
N ILE A 17 -14.44 8.81 22.64
CA ILE A 17 -14.09 9.80 21.62
C ILE A 17 -15.38 10.21 20.90
N THR A 18 -15.68 11.51 20.92
CA THR A 18 -16.89 11.97 20.24
C THR A 18 -16.76 11.66 18.74
N ARG A 19 -17.87 11.32 18.08
CA ARG A 19 -17.89 10.98 16.65
C ARG A 19 -17.14 12.00 15.78
N LYS A 20 -17.22 13.29 16.14
CA LYS A 20 -16.49 14.39 15.49
C LYS A 20 -14.97 14.21 15.55
N HIS A 21 -14.42 13.88 16.71
CA HIS A 21 -12.98 13.64 16.87
C HIS A 21 -12.53 12.36 16.15
N ALA A 22 -13.34 11.30 16.16
CA ALA A 22 -13.02 10.07 15.45
C ALA A 22 -12.92 10.29 13.93
N ILE A 23 -13.89 11.02 13.36
CA ILE A 23 -13.89 11.41 11.95
C ILE A 23 -12.69 12.32 11.64
N MET A 24 -12.40 13.31 12.48
CA MET A 24 -11.24 14.18 12.31
C MET A 24 -9.93 13.39 12.25
N ILE A 25 -9.73 12.43 13.16
CA ILE A 25 -8.54 11.56 13.16
C ILE A 25 -8.45 10.74 11.89
N LEU A 26 -9.56 10.19 11.41
CA LEU A 26 -9.61 9.45 10.15
C LEU A 26 -9.22 10.34 8.97
N VAL A 27 -9.80 11.53 8.87
CA VAL A 27 -9.51 12.50 7.79
C VAL A 27 -8.04 12.88 7.81
N VAL A 28 -7.50 13.27 8.96
CA VAL A 28 -6.08 13.67 9.08
C VAL A 28 -5.14 12.51 8.75
N SER A 29 -5.44 11.29 9.22
CA SER A 29 -4.66 10.10 8.90
C SER A 29 -4.68 9.80 7.40
N THR A 30 -5.85 9.97 6.75
CA THR A 30 -6.02 9.76 5.31
C THR A 30 -5.27 10.81 4.49
N LEU A 31 -5.30 12.08 4.89
CA LEU A 31 -4.55 13.15 4.24
C LEU A 31 -3.04 12.91 4.29
N ILE A 32 -2.53 12.37 5.40
CA ILE A 32 -1.11 12.01 5.49
C ILE A 32 -0.75 10.84 4.57
N MET A 33 -1.66 9.88 4.40
CA MET A 33 -1.46 8.80 3.43
C MET A 33 -1.41 9.30 1.98
N ILE A 34 -2.11 10.40 1.65
CA ILE A 34 -1.99 11.07 0.34
C ILE A 34 -0.56 11.56 0.12
N ALA A 35 0.01 12.30 1.07
CA ALA A 35 1.38 12.80 0.94
C ALA A 35 2.44 11.68 1.00
N ALA A 36 2.22 10.67 1.83
CA ALA A 36 3.05 9.46 1.82
C ALA A 36 3.01 8.76 0.45
N GLY A 37 1.88 8.82 -0.26
CA GLY A 37 1.75 8.37 -1.64
C GLY A 37 2.64 9.15 -2.62
N PHE A 38 2.73 10.47 -2.50
CA PHE A 38 3.62 11.29 -3.35
C PHE A 38 5.07 10.83 -3.24
N SER A 39 5.52 10.63 -2.00
CA SER A 39 6.84 10.09 -1.66
C SER A 39 7.08 8.71 -2.26
N ASN A 40 6.16 7.77 -2.03
CA ASN A 40 6.29 6.38 -2.47
C ASN A 40 6.33 6.27 -4.00
N PHE A 41 5.46 6.99 -4.70
CA PHE A 41 5.30 6.89 -6.15
C PHE A 41 6.10 7.93 -6.95
N LYS A 42 7.01 8.65 -6.28
CA LYS A 42 7.73 9.82 -6.81
C LYS A 42 8.33 9.63 -8.20
N PHE A 43 9.01 8.50 -8.44
CA PHE A 43 9.76 8.26 -9.67
C PHE A 43 8.87 7.88 -10.86
N ILE A 44 7.78 7.15 -10.64
CA ILE A 44 7.03 6.46 -11.71
C ILE A 44 6.64 7.39 -12.88
N PRO A 45 6.02 8.56 -12.67
CA PRO A 45 5.59 9.42 -13.77
C PRO A 45 6.73 10.26 -14.38
N ILE A 46 7.89 10.32 -13.72
CA ILE A 46 9.06 11.15 -14.07
C ILE A 46 10.35 10.34 -14.15
N LEU A 47 10.21 9.05 -14.45
CA LEU A 47 11.31 8.08 -14.42
C LEU A 47 12.39 8.47 -15.44
N LEU A 48 11.97 8.90 -16.63
CA LEU A 48 12.87 9.35 -17.70
C LEU A 48 13.69 10.58 -17.31
N ASN A 49 13.11 11.54 -16.58
CA ASN A 49 13.85 12.72 -16.13
C ASN A 49 14.96 12.35 -15.14
N PHE A 50 14.75 11.33 -14.29
CA PHE A 50 15.79 10.82 -13.40
C PHE A 50 16.85 10.01 -14.14
N MET A 51 16.47 9.23 -15.15
CA MET A 51 17.44 8.55 -16.03
C MET A 51 18.38 9.54 -16.70
N GLU A 52 17.82 10.61 -17.25
CA GLU A 52 18.58 11.67 -17.90
C GLU A 52 19.47 12.42 -16.91
N ALA A 53 18.92 12.88 -15.77
CA ALA A 53 19.65 13.69 -14.80
C ALA A 53 20.81 12.96 -14.11
N TYR A 54 20.74 11.63 -13.97
CA TYR A 54 21.76 10.83 -13.30
C TYR A 54 22.51 9.88 -14.24
N HIS A 55 22.26 9.97 -15.55
CA HIS A 55 22.80 9.07 -16.58
C HIS A 55 22.59 7.59 -16.23
N LEU A 56 21.38 7.26 -15.79
CA LEU A 56 21.00 5.92 -15.37
C LEU A 56 20.24 5.17 -16.47
N GLU A 57 20.54 3.89 -16.61
CA GLU A 57 19.76 2.96 -17.43
C GLU A 57 18.54 2.43 -16.66
N MET A 58 17.61 1.79 -17.38
CA MET A 58 16.33 1.32 -16.82
C MET A 58 16.52 0.30 -15.69
N GLY A 59 17.52 -0.58 -15.80
CA GLY A 59 17.86 -1.56 -14.76
C GLY A 59 18.29 -0.89 -13.45
N ALA A 60 19.16 0.11 -13.53
CA ALA A 60 19.61 0.87 -12.36
C ALA A 60 18.44 1.64 -11.72
N MET A 61 17.55 2.23 -12.51
CA MET A 61 16.33 2.87 -11.98
C MET A 61 15.40 1.87 -11.27
N GLY A 62 15.25 0.67 -11.82
CA GLY A 62 14.51 -0.41 -11.15
C GLY A 62 15.09 -0.76 -9.79
N VAL A 63 16.42 -0.78 -9.66
CA VAL A 63 17.10 -0.95 -8.36
C VAL A 63 16.78 0.21 -7.43
N VAL A 64 16.96 1.46 -7.85
CA VAL A 64 16.67 2.66 -7.04
C VAL A 64 15.23 2.68 -6.55
N MET A 65 14.27 2.28 -7.38
CA MET A 65 12.85 2.18 -7.02
C MET A 65 12.59 1.05 -6.00
N SER A 66 13.29 -0.08 -6.14
CA SER A 66 13.16 -1.22 -5.22
C SER A 66 13.69 -0.95 -3.80
N VAL A 67 14.70 -0.08 -3.65
CA VAL A 67 15.32 0.26 -2.34
C VAL A 67 14.27 0.65 -1.31
N PHE A 68 13.28 1.44 -1.72
CA PHE A 68 12.21 1.90 -0.83
C PHE A 68 11.50 0.72 -0.15
N GLN A 69 11.20 -0.33 -0.91
CA GLN A 69 10.48 -1.49 -0.40
C GLN A 69 11.38 -2.37 0.46
N TRP A 70 12.64 -2.57 0.07
CA TRP A 70 13.62 -3.30 0.87
C TRP A 70 13.79 -2.67 2.26
N VAL A 71 13.89 -1.34 2.30
CA VAL A 71 13.98 -0.60 3.56
C VAL A 71 12.70 -0.77 4.38
N CYS A 72 11.52 -0.65 3.79
CA CYS A 72 10.26 -0.88 4.51
C CYS A 72 10.18 -2.30 5.09
N ILE A 73 10.56 -3.34 4.35
CA ILE A 73 10.54 -4.73 4.83
C ILE A 73 11.38 -4.89 6.10
N ILE A 74 12.60 -4.37 6.08
CA ILE A 74 13.52 -4.46 7.22
C ILE A 74 13.05 -3.56 8.37
N ALA A 75 12.57 -2.35 8.06
CA ALA A 75 12.18 -1.35 9.04
C ALA A 75 10.82 -1.61 9.70
N MET A 76 9.95 -2.44 9.12
CA MET A 76 8.62 -2.74 9.67
C MET A 76 8.68 -3.31 11.09
N LEU A 77 9.64 -4.19 11.38
CA LEU A 77 9.82 -4.78 12.71
C LEU A 77 10.24 -3.74 13.77
N PRO A 78 11.34 -2.98 13.59
CA PRO A 78 11.72 -1.94 14.56
C PRO A 78 10.70 -0.79 14.62
N ALA A 79 10.04 -0.45 13.52
CA ALA A 79 9.00 0.58 13.51
C ALA A 79 7.83 0.23 14.43
N GLY A 80 7.37 -1.03 14.42
CA GLY A 80 6.34 -1.50 15.35
C GLY A 80 6.75 -1.36 16.82
N PHE A 81 8.02 -1.64 17.13
CA PHE A 81 8.57 -1.46 18.49
C PHE A 81 8.61 0.01 18.90
N VAL A 82 9.08 0.91 18.03
CA VAL A 82 9.12 2.36 18.29
C VAL A 82 7.72 2.89 18.61
N ILE A 83 6.72 2.55 17.78
CA ILE A 83 5.34 2.99 17.94
C ILE A 83 4.70 2.44 19.23
N SER A 84 5.10 1.25 19.68
CA SER A 84 4.59 0.67 20.93
C SER A 84 5.06 1.42 22.19
N ARG A 85 6.21 2.10 22.13
CA ARG A 85 6.82 2.80 23.29
C ARG A 85 6.61 4.31 23.26
N MET A 86 6.47 4.90 22.07
CA MET A 86 6.31 6.33 21.91
C MET A 86 4.84 6.73 21.84
N SER A 87 4.53 7.97 22.24
CA SER A 87 3.19 8.53 22.03
C SER A 87 2.87 8.59 20.53
N PRO A 88 1.63 8.30 20.10
CA PRO A 88 1.21 8.44 18.71
C PRO A 88 1.49 9.82 18.11
N ARG A 89 1.38 10.88 18.92
CA ARG A 89 1.69 12.26 18.50
C ARG A 89 3.14 12.39 18.03
N TYR A 90 4.09 12.03 18.90
CA TYR A 90 5.52 12.16 18.62
C TYR A 90 6.01 11.14 17.60
N SER A 91 5.42 9.94 17.57
CA SER A 91 5.72 8.93 16.55
C SER A 91 5.42 9.46 15.14
N GLY A 92 4.32 10.20 14.98
CA GLY A 92 3.97 10.78 13.68
C GLY A 92 4.86 11.96 13.30
N VAL A 93 5.23 12.81 14.26
CA VAL A 93 6.23 13.88 14.01
C VAL A 93 7.57 13.29 13.58
N LEU A 94 8.03 12.23 14.26
CA LEU A 94 9.27 11.54 13.92
C LEU A 94 9.20 10.93 12.51
N ALA A 95 8.10 10.23 12.20
CA ALA A 95 7.89 9.64 10.89
C ALA A 95 7.93 10.71 9.79
N ILE A 96 7.20 11.81 9.98
CA ILE A 96 7.14 12.92 9.03
C ILE A 96 8.50 13.61 8.89
N ALA A 97 9.25 13.77 9.99
CA ALA A 97 10.61 14.32 9.94
C ALA A 97 11.52 13.46 9.05
N PHE A 98 11.47 12.12 9.17
CA PHE A 98 12.22 11.23 8.28
C PHE A 98 11.80 11.36 6.82
N ILE A 99 10.49 11.42 6.51
CA ILE A 99 10.03 11.60 5.12
C ILE A 99 10.53 12.94 4.56
N THR A 100 10.40 14.03 5.32
CA THR A 100 10.88 15.36 4.92
C THR A 100 12.39 15.39 4.72
N LEU A 101 13.17 14.85 5.67
CA LEU A 101 14.63 14.78 5.56
C LEU A 101 15.08 13.98 4.35
N GLY A 102 14.45 12.83 4.08
CA GLY A 102 14.76 12.03 2.89
C GLY A 102 14.48 12.79 1.59
N ASN A 103 13.41 13.59 1.55
CA ASN A 103 13.12 14.46 0.41
C ASN A 103 14.10 15.63 0.29
N ILE A 104 14.55 16.23 1.39
CA ILE A 104 15.56 17.29 1.37
C ILE A 104 16.90 16.72 0.86
N VAL A 105 17.32 15.54 1.34
CA VAL A 105 18.52 14.87 0.83
C VAL A 105 18.38 14.59 -0.67
N GLY A 106 17.21 14.14 -1.11
CA GLY A 106 16.92 13.92 -2.53
C GLY A 106 16.93 15.20 -3.37
N LEU A 107 16.46 16.32 -2.83
CA LEU A 107 16.48 17.64 -3.49
C LEU A 107 17.90 18.12 -3.79
N PHE A 108 18.86 17.81 -2.90
CA PHE A 108 20.27 18.17 -3.06
C PHE A 108 21.14 17.01 -3.56
N ALA A 109 20.54 15.93 -4.08
CA ALA A 109 21.27 14.76 -4.51
C ALA A 109 22.00 15.02 -5.83
N GLY A 110 23.30 15.32 -5.78
CA GLY A 110 24.15 15.48 -6.97
C GLY A 110 24.65 14.15 -7.57
N ASN A 111 24.34 13.01 -6.95
CA ASN A 111 24.71 11.68 -7.45
C ASN A 111 23.71 10.62 -6.97
N VAL A 112 23.81 9.43 -7.57
CA VAL A 112 22.93 8.29 -7.30
C VAL A 112 23.00 7.83 -5.84
N GLY A 113 24.17 7.90 -5.21
CA GLY A 113 24.36 7.53 -3.80
C GLY A 113 23.53 8.39 -2.86
N LEU A 114 23.55 9.71 -3.04
CA LEU A 114 22.71 10.64 -2.28
C LEU A 114 21.23 10.45 -2.57
N LEU A 115 20.87 10.15 -3.83
CA LEU A 115 19.49 9.84 -4.21
C LEU A 115 18.96 8.60 -3.47
N VAL A 116 19.77 7.53 -3.43
CA VAL A 116 19.47 6.29 -2.70
C VAL A 116 19.41 6.54 -1.20
N LEU A 117 20.34 7.31 -0.63
CA LEU A 117 20.32 7.69 0.79
C LEU A 117 19.03 8.43 1.15
N GLY A 118 18.63 9.41 0.35
CA GLY A 118 17.36 10.12 0.53
C GLY A 118 16.17 9.15 0.51
N ARG A 119 16.19 8.15 -0.37
CA ARG A 119 15.15 7.10 -0.45
C ARG A 119 15.12 6.20 0.77
N VAL A 120 16.26 5.83 1.32
CA VAL A 120 16.34 5.03 2.56
C VAL A 120 15.70 5.79 3.71
N ILE A 121 16.10 7.05 3.92
CA ILE A 121 15.57 7.91 4.99
C ILE A 121 14.05 8.10 4.82
N GLU A 122 13.59 8.34 3.59
CA GLU A 122 12.17 8.50 3.26
C GLU A 122 11.36 7.22 3.55
N ALA A 123 11.89 6.05 3.19
CA ALA A 123 11.23 4.76 3.42
C ALA A 123 11.10 4.40 4.91
N LEU A 124 12.08 4.79 5.75
CA LEU A 124 11.99 4.64 7.21
C LEU A 124 10.81 5.43 7.78
N GLY A 125 10.69 6.70 7.36
CA GLY A 125 9.57 7.56 7.76
C GLY A 125 8.22 7.06 7.25
N PHE A 126 8.17 6.62 5.99
CA PHE A 126 6.98 6.05 5.37
C PHE A 126 6.46 4.82 6.14
N CYS A 127 7.36 3.90 6.49
CA CYS A 127 7.00 2.70 7.23
C CYS A 127 6.40 3.03 8.61
N LEU A 128 7.01 3.98 9.33
CA LEU A 128 6.51 4.43 10.63
C LEU A 128 5.11 5.04 10.51
N ILE A 129 4.89 5.95 9.54
CA ILE A 129 3.61 6.63 9.42
C ILE A 129 2.49 5.69 8.96
N GLN A 130 2.81 4.70 8.12
CA GLN A 130 1.83 3.70 7.65
C GLN A 130 1.34 2.82 8.81
N ILE A 131 2.25 2.29 9.64
CA ILE A 131 1.88 1.49 10.82
C ILE A 131 1.13 2.34 11.84
N LEU A 132 1.60 3.58 12.06
CA LEU A 132 1.01 4.48 13.03
C LEU A 132 -0.42 4.87 12.70
N THR A 133 -0.67 5.32 11.46
CA THR A 133 -2.01 5.74 11.02
C THR A 133 -3.00 4.57 11.07
N GLN A 134 -2.59 3.38 10.61
CA GLN A 134 -3.40 2.17 10.72
C GLN A 134 -3.73 1.85 12.18
N SER A 135 -2.75 1.92 13.09
CA SER A 135 -2.94 1.65 14.52
C SER A 135 -3.86 2.67 15.20
N VAL A 136 -3.69 3.96 14.89
CA VAL A 136 -4.51 5.05 15.44
C VAL A 136 -5.97 4.89 14.99
N VAL A 137 -6.22 4.74 13.69
CA VAL A 137 -7.58 4.56 13.15
C VAL A 137 -8.22 3.30 13.72
N SER A 138 -7.47 2.19 13.77
CA SER A 138 -7.99 0.92 14.31
C SER A 138 -8.32 0.99 15.79
N SER A 139 -7.61 1.81 16.57
CA SER A 139 -7.87 2.01 17.99
C SER A 139 -9.10 2.88 18.21
N VAL A 140 -9.27 3.94 17.40
CA VAL A 140 -10.38 4.90 17.53
C VAL A 140 -11.72 4.31 17.10
N PHE A 141 -11.75 3.54 16.01
CA PHE A 141 -12.99 2.94 15.48
C PHE A 141 -13.26 1.54 16.03
N ARG A 142 -12.56 1.14 17.09
CA ARG A 142 -12.63 -0.22 17.60
C ARG A 142 -13.99 -0.54 18.20
N GLY A 143 -14.54 -1.71 17.85
CA GLY A 143 -15.90 -2.10 18.25
C GLY A 143 -17.03 -1.38 17.49
N SER A 144 -16.69 -0.39 16.65
CA SER A 144 -17.65 0.23 15.74
C SER A 144 -17.88 -0.67 14.53
N LYS A 145 -19.14 -0.74 14.09
CA LYS A 145 -19.50 -1.32 12.77
C LYS A 145 -18.79 -0.61 11.61
N MET A 146 -18.27 0.60 11.82
CA MET A 146 -17.56 1.42 10.82
C MET A 146 -16.05 1.14 10.72
N LEU A 147 -15.46 0.24 11.53
CA LEU A 147 -14.00 0.00 11.52
C LEU A 147 -13.47 -0.41 10.14
N GLY A 148 -14.20 -1.30 9.45
CA GLY A 148 -13.86 -1.73 8.09
C GLY A 148 -13.90 -0.57 7.11
N THR A 149 -14.96 0.25 7.15
CA THR A 149 -15.10 1.47 6.34
C THR A 149 -13.97 2.47 6.61
N ALA A 150 -13.64 2.71 7.89
CA ALA A 150 -12.57 3.63 8.28
C ALA A 150 -11.20 3.14 7.78
N THR A 151 -10.92 1.84 7.88
CA THR A 151 -9.69 1.24 7.32
C THR A 151 -9.67 1.33 5.80
N GLY A 152 -10.80 1.14 5.14
CA GLY A 152 -10.94 1.34 3.69
C GLY A 152 -10.60 2.77 3.28
N ILE A 153 -11.23 3.76 3.92
CA ILE A 153 -10.99 5.20 3.68
C ILE A 153 -9.51 5.55 3.88
N LEU A 154 -8.90 5.09 4.98
CA LEU A 154 -7.47 5.32 5.24
C LEU A 154 -6.59 4.82 4.08
N ASN A 155 -6.83 3.60 3.62
CA ASN A 155 -6.05 3.00 2.52
C ASN A 155 -6.29 3.69 1.17
N THR A 156 -7.47 4.30 0.95
CA THR A 156 -7.71 5.08 -0.27
C THR A 156 -6.82 6.32 -0.34
N GLY A 157 -6.36 6.87 0.79
CA GLY A 157 -5.50 8.05 0.81
C GLY A 157 -4.25 7.88 -0.06
N MET A 158 -3.58 6.73 0.03
CA MET A 158 -2.40 6.44 -0.78
C MET A 158 -2.72 6.37 -2.30
N MET A 159 -3.89 5.85 -2.67
CA MET A 159 -4.33 5.78 -4.07
C MET A 159 -4.65 7.17 -4.63
N PHE A 160 -5.28 8.04 -3.83
CA PHE A 160 -5.48 9.44 -4.22
C PHE A 160 -4.16 10.19 -4.35
N GLY A 161 -3.21 9.93 -3.44
CA GLY A 161 -1.84 10.39 -3.55
C GLY A 161 -1.21 10.02 -4.90
N GLN A 162 -1.34 8.75 -5.28
CA GLN A 162 -0.86 8.25 -6.57
C GLN A 162 -1.52 8.96 -7.77
N ILE A 163 -2.86 9.10 -7.78
CA ILE A 163 -3.61 9.74 -8.87
C ILE A 163 -3.17 11.19 -9.07
N ILE A 164 -3.08 11.96 -7.97
CA ILE A 164 -2.67 13.37 -8.00
C ILE A 164 -1.22 13.47 -8.46
N HIS A 165 -0.32 12.64 -7.90
CA HIS A 165 1.11 12.68 -8.24
C HIS A 165 1.38 12.34 -9.70
N PHE A 166 0.72 11.31 -10.24
CA PHE A 166 0.89 10.91 -11.64
C PHE A 166 0.43 11.98 -12.64
N SER A 167 -0.53 12.80 -12.27
CA SER A 167 -1.00 13.92 -13.09
C SER A 167 -0.13 15.17 -12.92
N LEU A 168 0.26 15.49 -11.68
CA LEU A 168 0.94 16.73 -11.34
C LEU A 168 2.45 16.67 -11.61
N ALA A 169 3.12 15.57 -11.26
CA ALA A 169 4.58 15.47 -11.29
C ALA A 169 5.19 15.69 -12.68
N PRO A 170 4.66 15.12 -13.79
CA PRO A 170 5.17 15.41 -15.13
C PRO A 170 5.09 16.90 -15.49
N THR A 171 3.95 17.53 -15.18
CA THR A 171 3.73 18.96 -15.49
C THR A 171 4.71 19.84 -14.72
N VAL A 172 4.94 19.52 -13.45
CA VAL A 172 5.90 20.26 -12.61
C VAL A 172 7.33 20.00 -13.07
N ALA A 173 7.70 18.75 -13.40
CA ALA A 173 9.02 18.40 -13.89
C ALA A 173 9.36 19.14 -15.20
N ASN A 174 8.42 19.25 -16.12
CA ASN A 174 8.63 19.95 -17.39
C ASN A 174 8.81 21.47 -17.23
N LYS A 175 8.22 22.09 -16.19
CA LYS A 175 8.27 23.55 -15.98
C LYS A 175 9.33 24.01 -15.00
N ALA A 176 9.57 23.24 -13.94
CA ALA A 176 10.40 23.61 -12.79
C ALA A 176 11.49 22.56 -12.48
N GLY A 177 11.67 21.57 -13.36
CA GLY A 177 12.62 20.49 -13.19
C GLY A 177 12.28 19.54 -12.03
N LEU A 178 13.20 18.63 -11.73
CA LEU A 178 13.08 17.69 -10.62
C LEU A 178 12.95 18.42 -9.27
N ASN A 179 13.63 19.55 -9.10
CA ASN A 179 13.57 20.35 -7.88
C ASN A 179 12.15 20.83 -7.58
N GLY A 180 11.41 21.28 -8.61
CA GLY A 180 9.99 21.63 -8.48
C GLY A 180 9.15 20.49 -7.88
N VAL A 181 9.43 19.26 -8.27
CA VAL A 181 8.74 18.07 -7.75
C VAL A 181 9.05 17.85 -6.27
N TYR A 182 10.32 17.93 -5.89
CA TYR A 182 10.71 17.85 -4.49
C TYR A 182 10.09 18.97 -3.63
N TYR A 183 10.02 20.19 -4.13
CA TYR A 183 9.44 21.32 -3.39
C TYR A 183 7.99 21.08 -3.02
N TYR A 184 7.11 20.72 -3.96
CA TYR A 184 5.70 20.54 -3.60
C TYR A 184 5.49 19.32 -2.70
N ILE A 185 6.29 18.25 -2.84
CA ILE A 185 6.23 17.09 -1.95
C ILE A 185 6.59 17.52 -0.52
N ILE A 186 7.72 18.22 -0.35
CA ILE A 186 8.18 18.72 0.96
C ILE A 186 7.15 19.67 1.59
N ILE A 187 6.64 20.63 0.82
CA ILE A 187 5.64 21.60 1.29
C ILE A 187 4.38 20.88 1.77
N THR A 188 3.89 19.92 0.99
CA THR A 188 2.69 19.14 1.34
C THR A 188 2.89 18.34 2.62
N ILE A 189 4.05 17.69 2.76
CA ILE A 189 4.38 16.90 3.97
C ILE A 189 4.47 17.81 5.20
N ILE A 190 5.09 18.99 5.11
CA ILE A 190 5.21 19.94 6.22
C ILE A 190 3.84 20.44 6.65
N ILE A 191 2.97 20.82 5.71
CA ILE A 191 1.59 21.26 6.02
C ILE A 191 0.85 20.17 6.79
N LEU A 192 0.97 18.91 6.34
CA LEU A 192 0.32 17.78 6.99
C LEU A 192 0.96 17.40 8.32
N ALA A 193 2.26 17.68 8.52
CA ALA A 193 2.94 17.55 9.80
C ALA A 193 2.32 18.47 10.85
N ILE A 194 2.08 19.72 10.46
CA ILE A 194 1.45 20.73 11.32
C ILE A 194 0.03 20.27 11.67
N ILE A 195 -0.75 19.84 10.68
CA ILE A 195 -2.10 19.32 10.89
C ILE A 195 -2.09 18.10 11.83
N TRP A 196 -1.19 17.13 11.63
CA TRP A 196 -1.05 15.97 12.52
C TRP A 196 -0.75 16.37 13.95
N PHE A 197 0.22 17.28 14.13
CA PHE A 197 0.68 17.69 15.45
C PHE A 197 -0.42 18.33 16.28
N PHE A 198 -1.29 19.12 15.66
CA PHE A 198 -2.43 19.75 16.32
C PHE A 198 -3.63 18.79 16.46
N ALA A 199 -3.88 17.94 15.47
CA ALA A 199 -4.99 17.00 15.48
C ALA A 199 -4.81 15.89 16.54
N ILE A 200 -3.59 15.37 16.74
CA ILE A 200 -3.30 14.32 17.72
C ILE A 200 -2.88 14.95 19.05
N ASN A 201 -3.85 15.46 19.80
CA ASN A 201 -3.64 16.10 21.10
C ASN A 201 -3.52 15.09 22.27
N LYS A 202 -3.22 15.59 23.48
CA LYS A 202 -3.05 14.76 24.69
C LYS A 202 -4.28 13.90 25.00
N ASN A 203 -5.49 14.44 24.81
CA ASN A 203 -6.74 13.73 25.11
C ASN A 203 -6.90 12.50 24.20
N ILE A 204 -6.63 12.64 22.91
CA ILE A 204 -6.69 11.53 21.95
C ILE A 204 -5.66 10.44 22.29
N VAL A 205 -4.45 10.85 22.67
CA VAL A 205 -3.40 9.90 23.10
C VAL A 205 -3.85 9.11 24.33
N THR A 206 -4.48 9.77 25.31
CA THR A 206 -4.99 9.10 26.51
C THR A 206 -6.04 8.06 26.16
N VAL A 207 -7.00 8.39 25.29
CA VAL A 207 -8.04 7.43 24.89
C VAL A 207 -7.43 6.23 24.16
N ILE A 208 -6.50 6.46 23.22
CA ILE A 208 -5.83 5.36 22.52
C ILE A 208 -5.13 4.41 23.51
N LYS A 209 -4.42 4.96 24.51
CA LYS A 209 -3.76 4.15 25.54
C LYS A 209 -4.75 3.35 26.37
N GLN A 210 -5.88 3.94 26.76
CA GLN A 210 -6.94 3.27 27.52
C GLN A 210 -7.56 2.13 26.71
N THR A 211 -7.92 2.35 25.44
CA THR A 211 -8.48 1.32 24.56
C THR A 211 -7.53 0.15 24.31
N VAL A 212 -6.22 0.41 24.32
CA VAL A 212 -5.19 -0.63 24.23
C VAL A 212 -5.07 -1.41 25.55
N ALA A 213 -5.10 -0.73 26.70
CA ALA A 213 -5.01 -1.37 28.02
C ALA A 213 -6.22 -2.28 28.32
N GLU A 214 -7.44 -1.83 28.03
CA GLU A 214 -8.67 -2.62 28.15
C GLU A 214 -8.60 -3.93 27.33
N ARG A 215 -7.91 -3.92 26.19
CA ARG A 215 -7.72 -5.10 25.34
C ARG A 215 -6.80 -6.12 25.97
N GLU A 216 -5.70 -5.67 26.57
CA GLU A 216 -4.75 -6.57 27.21
C GLU A 216 -5.42 -7.30 28.40
N GLN A 217 -6.34 -6.62 29.10
CA GLN A 217 -7.13 -7.23 30.18
C GLN A 217 -8.21 -8.22 29.70
N ASN A 218 -8.89 -7.94 28.58
CA ASN A 218 -9.98 -8.78 28.06
C ASN A 218 -9.53 -9.98 27.22
N LYS A 219 -8.22 -10.24 27.07
CA LYS A 219 -7.73 -11.41 26.35
C LYS A 219 -7.78 -12.65 27.25
N PRO A 220 -8.22 -13.81 26.73
CA PRO A 220 -8.17 -15.06 27.49
C PRO A 220 -6.72 -15.36 27.94
N VAL A 221 -6.62 -15.81 29.18
CA VAL A 221 -5.35 -16.22 29.80
C VAL A 221 -4.99 -17.62 29.28
N LEU A 222 -4.56 -17.69 28.02
CA LEU A 222 -3.87 -18.87 27.49
C LEU A 222 -2.39 -18.80 27.90
N SER A 223 -1.75 -19.96 28.08
CA SER A 223 -0.31 -20.02 28.32
C SER A 223 0.46 -19.48 27.11
N LYS A 224 1.68 -18.96 27.34
CA LYS A 224 2.50 -18.37 26.29
C LYS A 224 2.85 -19.38 25.19
N SER A 225 3.03 -20.66 25.54
CA SER A 225 3.31 -21.76 24.61
C SER A 225 2.10 -22.11 23.73
N GLU A 226 0.90 -22.19 24.30
CA GLU A 226 -0.34 -22.45 23.55
C GLU A 226 -0.65 -21.30 22.59
N LYS A 227 -0.51 -20.05 23.03
CA LYS A 227 -0.66 -18.86 22.17
C LYS A 227 0.33 -18.92 21.01
N LEU A 228 1.58 -19.31 21.25
CA LEU A 228 2.60 -19.39 20.22
C LEU A 228 2.32 -20.54 19.23
N ALA A 229 2.01 -21.73 19.73
CA ALA A 229 1.72 -22.90 18.90
C ALA A 229 0.51 -22.65 17.97
N LYS A 230 -0.56 -22.06 18.51
CA LYS A 230 -1.77 -21.70 17.75
C LYS A 230 -1.46 -20.69 16.64
N LYS A 231 -0.63 -19.69 16.94
CA LYS A 231 -0.17 -18.68 15.95
C LYS A 231 0.75 -19.28 14.89
N MET A 232 1.64 -20.19 15.27
CA MET A 232 2.58 -20.85 14.36
C MET A 232 1.89 -21.86 13.43
N ALA A 233 0.69 -22.36 13.78
CA ALA A 233 -0.08 -23.25 12.92
C ALA A 233 -0.43 -22.64 11.56
N VAL A 234 -0.48 -21.30 11.45
CA VAL A 234 -0.67 -20.58 10.18
C VAL A 234 0.38 -20.98 9.16
N PHE A 235 1.66 -21.03 9.56
CA PHE A 235 2.77 -21.36 8.66
C PHE A 235 2.78 -22.83 8.21
N LYS A 236 2.07 -23.71 8.92
CA LYS A 236 1.91 -25.12 8.55
C LYS A 236 0.81 -25.34 7.50
N THR A 237 -0.01 -24.33 7.20
CA THR A 237 -1.13 -24.43 6.27
C THR A 237 -0.64 -24.22 4.84
N PRO A 238 -0.53 -25.24 3.95
CA PRO A 238 0.09 -25.08 2.63
C PRO A 238 -0.61 -24.05 1.74
N GLN A 239 -1.92 -23.87 1.92
CA GLN A 239 -2.72 -22.92 1.16
C GLN A 239 -2.28 -21.47 1.35
N ILE A 240 -1.74 -21.09 2.52
CA ILE A 240 -1.27 -19.72 2.74
C ILE A 240 -0.07 -19.41 1.84
N TRP A 241 0.79 -20.39 1.58
CA TRP A 241 1.96 -20.23 0.73
C TRP A 241 1.57 -20.15 -0.74
N LEU A 242 0.60 -20.96 -1.18
CA LEU A 242 0.04 -20.83 -2.54
C LEU A 242 -0.59 -19.45 -2.76
N ILE A 243 -1.34 -18.94 -1.78
CA ILE A 243 -1.94 -17.60 -1.84
C ILE A 243 -0.86 -16.52 -1.82
N ALA A 244 0.15 -16.65 -0.95
CA ALA A 244 1.24 -15.68 -0.84
C ALA A 244 2.02 -15.59 -2.16
N VAL A 245 2.40 -16.72 -2.74
CA VAL A 245 3.09 -16.79 -4.04
C VAL A 245 2.17 -16.29 -5.15
N GLY A 246 0.92 -16.74 -5.21
CA GLY A 246 -0.05 -16.31 -6.21
C GLY A 246 -0.28 -14.80 -6.19
N PHE A 247 -0.53 -14.22 -5.00
CA PHE A 247 -0.67 -12.78 -4.76
C PHE A 247 0.56 -12.00 -5.24
N THR A 248 1.74 -12.53 -4.95
CA THR A 248 3.02 -11.93 -5.34
C THR A 248 3.19 -11.91 -6.85
N LEU A 249 2.93 -13.04 -7.53
CA LEU A 249 3.13 -13.19 -8.97
C LEU A 249 2.20 -12.26 -9.75
N ILE A 250 0.91 -12.21 -9.41
CA ILE A 250 -0.04 -11.30 -10.04
C ILE A 250 0.22 -9.84 -9.64
N GLY A 251 0.60 -9.58 -8.39
CA GLY A 251 1.02 -8.24 -7.94
C GLY A 251 2.28 -7.76 -8.68
N GLY A 252 3.19 -8.68 -8.99
CA GLY A 252 4.31 -8.52 -9.92
C GLY A 252 3.84 -8.07 -11.29
N ALA A 253 3.11 -8.97 -11.95
CA ALA A 253 2.62 -8.80 -13.31
C ALA A 253 1.82 -7.50 -13.49
N VAL A 254 1.07 -7.05 -12.48
CA VAL A 254 0.18 -5.88 -12.59
C VAL A 254 0.78 -4.66 -11.90
N ALA A 255 0.92 -4.68 -10.58
CA ALA A 255 1.29 -3.49 -9.82
C ALA A 255 2.75 -3.07 -10.02
N ARG A 256 3.67 -4.04 -10.23
CA ARG A 256 5.09 -3.72 -10.41
C ARG A 256 5.40 -3.29 -11.83
N VAL A 257 4.78 -3.94 -12.82
CA VAL A 257 4.83 -3.46 -14.20
C VAL A 257 4.20 -2.08 -14.36
N GLY A 258 3.16 -1.76 -13.59
CA GLY A 258 2.53 -0.44 -13.58
C GLY A 258 3.47 0.74 -13.34
N GLN A 259 4.65 0.47 -12.77
CA GLN A 259 5.70 1.46 -12.56
C GLN A 259 6.43 1.86 -13.85
N TYR A 260 6.36 1.02 -14.89
CA TYR A 260 7.02 1.22 -16.18
C TYR A 260 6.06 1.56 -17.32
N ILE A 261 4.73 1.46 -17.09
CA ILE A 261 3.70 1.77 -18.10
C ILE A 261 3.77 3.23 -18.59
N PRO A 262 3.92 4.26 -17.73
CA PRO A 262 4.11 5.63 -18.22
C PRO A 262 5.34 5.76 -19.12
N THR A 263 6.46 5.18 -18.69
CA THR A 263 7.69 5.22 -19.47
C THR A 263 7.56 4.49 -20.80
N TYR A 264 6.86 3.36 -20.85
CA TYR A 264 6.54 2.66 -22.10
C TYR A 264 5.72 3.55 -23.05
N MET A 265 4.68 4.20 -22.54
CA MET A 265 3.86 5.11 -23.33
C MET A 265 4.69 6.25 -23.94
N THR A 266 5.66 6.79 -23.19
CA THR A 266 6.52 7.85 -23.69
C THR A 266 7.62 7.38 -24.65
N THR A 267 8.28 6.27 -24.35
CA THR A 267 9.44 5.79 -25.12
C THR A 267 9.06 5.01 -26.38
N GLU A 268 8.09 4.10 -26.29
CA GLU A 268 7.72 3.20 -27.38
C GLU A 268 6.53 3.72 -28.19
N LEU A 269 5.58 4.40 -27.54
CA LEU A 269 4.37 4.94 -28.20
C LEU A 269 4.49 6.42 -28.57
N GLY A 270 5.57 7.10 -28.17
CA GLY A 270 5.79 8.52 -28.44
C GLY A 270 4.78 9.46 -27.77
N ILE A 271 4.11 9.02 -26.70
CA ILE A 271 3.08 9.80 -26.01
C ILE A 271 3.75 10.80 -25.07
N ASP A 272 3.27 12.04 -25.11
CA ASP A 272 3.71 13.08 -24.18
C ASP A 272 3.65 12.60 -22.72
N GLN A 273 4.68 12.95 -21.95
CA GLN A 273 4.86 12.49 -20.58
C GLN A 273 3.70 12.90 -19.65
N VAL A 274 3.13 14.09 -19.82
CA VAL A 274 1.99 14.56 -19.02
C VAL A 274 0.74 13.74 -19.37
N VAL A 275 0.52 13.47 -20.65
CA VAL A 275 -0.58 12.61 -21.11
C VAL A 275 -0.42 11.18 -20.58
N ALA A 276 0.78 10.61 -20.65
CA ALA A 276 1.10 9.28 -20.11
C ALA A 276 0.84 9.20 -18.59
N GLY A 277 1.24 10.23 -17.85
CA GLY A 277 0.94 10.35 -16.41
C GLY A 277 -0.56 10.37 -16.12
N ASN A 278 -1.32 11.21 -16.83
CA ASN A 278 -2.77 11.32 -16.68
C ASN A 278 -3.51 10.01 -17.00
N LEU A 279 -3.09 9.30 -18.05
CA LEU A 279 -3.65 7.99 -18.40
C LEU A 279 -3.39 6.94 -17.31
N ASN A 280 -2.21 6.98 -16.68
CA ASN A 280 -1.90 6.09 -15.56
C ASN A 280 -2.69 6.46 -14.28
N SER A 281 -2.95 7.76 -14.05
CA SER A 281 -3.88 8.22 -13.01
C SER A 281 -5.28 7.65 -13.26
N LEU A 282 -5.76 7.68 -14.50
CA LEU A 282 -7.06 7.14 -14.88
C LEU A 282 -7.13 5.61 -14.68
N ALA A 283 -6.08 4.88 -15.07
CA ALA A 283 -5.95 3.44 -14.79
C ALA A 283 -6.06 3.14 -13.29
N THR A 284 -5.47 4.01 -12.45
CA THR A 284 -5.54 3.87 -10.99
C THR A 284 -6.95 4.12 -10.47
N ALA A 285 -7.67 5.12 -11.00
CA ALA A 285 -9.05 5.40 -10.65
C ALA A 285 -9.98 4.23 -11.00
N PHE A 286 -9.84 3.64 -12.21
CA PHE A 286 -10.55 2.41 -12.58
C PHE A 286 -10.22 1.25 -11.64
N GLY A 287 -8.98 1.16 -11.16
CA GLY A 287 -8.57 0.15 -10.19
C GLY A 287 -9.31 0.24 -8.85
N ILE A 288 -9.56 1.45 -8.35
CA ILE A 288 -10.34 1.67 -7.13
C ILE A 288 -11.76 1.13 -7.32
N VAL A 289 -12.39 1.45 -8.45
CA VAL A 289 -13.74 0.95 -8.78
C VAL A 289 -13.74 -0.57 -8.90
N ALA A 290 -12.73 -1.14 -9.58
CA ALA A 290 -12.60 -2.58 -9.75
C ALA A 290 -12.45 -3.33 -8.43
N PHE A 291 -11.72 -2.78 -7.44
CA PHE A 291 -11.63 -3.40 -6.11
C PHE A 291 -13.00 -3.55 -5.44
N ILE A 292 -13.87 -2.55 -5.57
CA ILE A 292 -15.23 -2.58 -5.03
C ILE A 292 -16.07 -3.60 -5.79
N VAL A 293 -16.03 -3.55 -7.12
CA VAL A 293 -16.80 -4.45 -7.99
C VAL A 293 -16.42 -5.91 -7.73
N TYR A 294 -15.12 -6.22 -7.63
CA TYR A 294 -14.67 -7.58 -7.31
C TYR A 294 -15.11 -8.06 -5.93
N GLY A 295 -15.12 -7.17 -4.93
CA GLY A 295 -15.67 -7.49 -3.61
C GLY A 295 -17.15 -7.87 -3.69
N ILE A 296 -17.96 -7.03 -4.35
CA ILE A 296 -19.40 -7.27 -4.54
C ILE A 296 -19.66 -8.55 -5.34
N LEU A 297 -18.91 -8.77 -6.42
CA LEU A 297 -19.05 -9.98 -7.25
C LEU A 297 -18.68 -11.24 -6.47
N ALA A 298 -17.63 -11.21 -5.65
CA ALA A 298 -17.22 -12.35 -4.85
C ALA A 298 -18.28 -12.72 -3.80
N ASP A 299 -18.90 -11.73 -3.17
CA ASP A 299 -19.97 -11.95 -2.20
C ASP A 299 -21.26 -12.45 -2.88
N ARG A 300 -21.63 -11.87 -4.04
CA ARG A 300 -22.84 -12.27 -4.78
C ARG A 300 -22.73 -13.65 -5.42
N LEU A 301 -21.59 -13.97 -6.01
CA LEU A 301 -21.34 -15.25 -6.67
C LEU A 301 -20.85 -16.33 -5.69
N ASN A 302 -20.61 -15.96 -4.43
CA ASN A 302 -20.06 -16.80 -3.37
C ASN A 302 -18.81 -17.57 -3.84
N THR A 303 -17.95 -16.91 -4.62
CA THR A 303 -16.70 -17.47 -5.13
C THR A 303 -15.62 -16.40 -5.22
N ARG A 304 -14.50 -16.64 -4.53
CA ARG A 304 -13.30 -15.81 -4.55
C ARG A 304 -12.26 -16.43 -5.47
N ARG A 305 -12.13 -17.76 -5.43
CA ARG A 305 -11.14 -18.52 -6.19
C ARG A 305 -11.35 -18.37 -7.69
N LYS A 306 -12.57 -18.54 -8.20
CA LYS A 306 -12.85 -18.44 -9.64
C LYS A 306 -12.63 -17.02 -10.18
N LEU A 307 -13.09 -16.00 -9.45
CA LEU A 307 -12.87 -14.61 -9.83
C LEU A 307 -11.38 -14.25 -9.80
N MET A 308 -10.62 -14.78 -8.84
CA MET A 308 -9.18 -14.59 -8.80
C MET A 308 -8.48 -15.23 -10.00
N ILE A 309 -8.83 -16.47 -10.34
CA ILE A 309 -8.27 -17.15 -11.52
C ILE A 309 -8.60 -16.36 -12.79
N PHE A 310 -9.84 -15.88 -12.94
CA PHE A 310 -10.24 -15.01 -14.04
C PHE A 310 -9.38 -13.74 -14.11
N SER A 311 -9.23 -13.04 -12.97
CA SER A 311 -8.38 -11.84 -12.88
C SER A 311 -6.92 -12.16 -13.24
N CYS A 312 -6.39 -13.31 -12.81
CA CYS A 312 -5.03 -13.73 -13.14
C CYS A 312 -4.88 -14.02 -14.64
N LEU A 313 -5.84 -14.69 -15.27
CA LEU A 313 -5.78 -14.99 -16.71
C LEU A 313 -6.06 -13.77 -17.58
N SER A 314 -6.78 -12.76 -17.06
CA SER A 314 -7.08 -11.53 -17.80
C SER A 314 -5.84 -10.74 -18.20
N VAL A 315 -4.69 -10.95 -17.54
CA VAL A 315 -3.42 -10.34 -17.95
C VAL A 315 -2.99 -10.77 -19.36
N ILE A 316 -3.39 -11.96 -19.81
CA ILE A 316 -3.17 -12.40 -21.20
C ILE A 316 -3.80 -11.40 -22.16
N ALA A 317 -5.10 -11.12 -21.98
CA ALA A 317 -5.82 -10.19 -22.81
C ALA A 317 -5.26 -8.76 -22.71
N VAL A 318 -4.93 -8.32 -21.49
CA VAL A 318 -4.40 -6.96 -21.24
C VAL A 318 -3.06 -6.73 -21.93
N TYR A 319 -2.09 -7.64 -21.79
CA TYR A 319 -0.76 -7.46 -22.36
C TYR A 319 -0.69 -7.76 -23.85
N LEU A 320 -1.50 -8.70 -24.37
CA LEU A 320 -1.65 -8.85 -25.82
C LEU A 320 -2.31 -7.62 -26.43
N CYS A 321 -3.32 -7.06 -25.78
CA CYS A 321 -3.91 -5.78 -26.19
C CYS A 321 -2.83 -4.69 -26.25
N LEU A 322 -1.98 -4.56 -25.22
CA LEU A 322 -0.89 -3.57 -25.22
C LEU A 322 0.10 -3.73 -26.38
N MET A 323 0.39 -4.97 -26.81
CA MET A 323 1.33 -5.25 -27.91
C MET A 323 0.78 -4.92 -29.29
N TYR A 324 -0.51 -5.20 -29.53
CA TYR A 324 -1.09 -5.16 -30.88
C TYR A 324 -2.04 -3.99 -31.11
N LEU A 325 -2.45 -3.30 -30.05
CA LEU A 325 -3.42 -2.23 -30.16
C LEU A 325 -2.74 -0.94 -30.66
N PRO A 326 -3.29 -0.27 -31.70
CA PRO A 326 -2.75 0.99 -32.16
C PRO A 326 -2.87 2.08 -31.08
N ALA A 327 -1.93 3.02 -31.07
CA ALA A 327 -1.84 4.07 -30.04
C ALA A 327 -3.14 4.89 -29.88
N GLY A 328 -3.90 5.09 -30.96
CA GLY A 328 -5.20 5.80 -30.92
C GLY A 328 -6.29 5.11 -30.09
N LEU A 329 -6.13 3.82 -29.77
CA LEU A 329 -7.08 3.04 -28.98
C LEU A 329 -6.57 2.77 -27.55
N LEU A 330 -5.48 3.40 -27.11
CA LEU A 330 -4.85 3.13 -25.82
C LEU A 330 -5.79 3.27 -24.61
N ILE A 331 -6.84 4.07 -24.70
CA ILE A 331 -7.88 4.17 -23.66
C ILE A 331 -8.53 2.81 -23.35
N ILE A 332 -8.68 1.94 -24.35
CA ILE A 332 -9.18 0.56 -24.18
C ILE A 332 -8.21 -0.21 -23.29
N PHE A 333 -6.91 -0.15 -23.58
CA PHE A 333 -5.89 -0.75 -22.72
C PHE A 333 -5.95 -0.21 -21.29
N ILE A 334 -6.06 1.11 -21.11
CA ILE A 334 -6.15 1.74 -19.78
C ILE A 334 -7.35 1.23 -18.98
N ILE A 335 -8.50 1.05 -19.61
CA ILE A 335 -9.69 0.48 -18.97
C ILE A 335 -9.44 -0.99 -18.61
N LEU A 336 -8.94 -1.80 -19.54
CA LEU A 336 -8.71 -3.23 -19.31
C LEU A 336 -7.64 -3.47 -18.22
N TYR A 337 -6.51 -2.78 -18.30
CA TYR A 337 -5.43 -2.82 -17.30
C TYR A 337 -5.87 -2.23 -15.94
N GLY A 338 -6.68 -1.18 -15.98
CA GLY A 338 -7.27 -0.55 -14.81
C GLY A 338 -8.29 -1.43 -14.10
N THR A 339 -8.93 -2.40 -14.78
CA THR A 339 -10.07 -3.15 -14.22
C THR A 339 -9.81 -4.64 -14.08
N LEU A 340 -9.53 -5.35 -15.17
CA LEU A 340 -9.60 -6.81 -15.20
C LEU A 340 -8.62 -7.48 -14.23
N PRO A 341 -7.32 -7.12 -14.19
CA PRO A 341 -6.37 -7.86 -13.37
C PRO A 341 -6.27 -7.32 -11.92
N ARG A 342 -7.32 -6.65 -11.42
CA ARG A 342 -7.33 -5.97 -10.11
C ARG A 342 -7.92 -6.77 -8.95
N ALA A 343 -8.40 -7.99 -9.15
CA ALA A 343 -9.03 -8.74 -8.06
C ALA A 343 -8.05 -9.15 -6.94
N PHE A 344 -6.74 -9.09 -7.22
CA PHE A 344 -5.72 -9.76 -6.40
C PHE A 344 -5.62 -9.27 -4.95
N THR A 345 -5.77 -7.98 -4.67
CA THR A 345 -5.72 -7.47 -3.28
C THR A 345 -7.01 -7.82 -2.52
N THR A 346 -8.16 -7.43 -3.05
CA THR A 346 -9.47 -7.59 -2.40
C THR A 346 -9.80 -9.05 -2.11
N LEU A 347 -9.59 -9.94 -3.08
CA LEU A 347 -9.96 -11.35 -2.93
C LEU A 347 -8.97 -12.14 -2.06
N THR A 348 -7.69 -11.75 -2.06
CA THR A 348 -6.70 -12.33 -1.16
C THR A 348 -7.02 -12.01 0.29
N TYR A 349 -7.37 -10.76 0.61
CA TYR A 349 -7.62 -10.37 1.99
C TYR A 349 -8.95 -10.89 2.53
N SER A 350 -9.95 -11.06 1.66
CA SER A 350 -11.27 -11.58 2.04
C SER A 350 -11.33 -13.10 2.15
N CYS A 351 -10.32 -13.84 1.69
CA CYS A 351 -10.33 -15.32 1.74
C CYS A 351 -9.74 -15.92 3.02
N TYR A 352 -9.08 -15.14 3.90
CA TYR A 352 -8.51 -15.67 5.14
C TYR A 352 -9.52 -16.39 6.06
N PRO A 353 -10.77 -15.89 6.22
CA PRO A 353 -11.79 -16.61 6.99
C PRO A 353 -12.19 -17.97 6.39
N ASP A 354 -11.95 -18.22 5.10
CA ASP A 354 -12.19 -19.53 4.48
C ASP A 354 -11.09 -20.56 4.88
N LEU A 355 -9.96 -20.10 5.42
CA LEU A 355 -8.79 -20.93 5.78
C LEU A 355 -8.63 -21.13 7.28
N PHE A 356 -9.02 -20.13 8.07
CA PHE A 356 -8.77 -20.08 9.50
C PHE A 356 -10.08 -19.74 10.24
N GLU A 357 -10.49 -20.63 11.13
CA GLU A 357 -11.64 -20.40 12.03
C GLU A 357 -11.29 -19.42 13.16
N ASP A 358 -10.00 -19.33 13.51
CA ASP A 358 -9.53 -18.46 14.58
C ASP A 358 -9.18 -17.05 14.08
N ASN A 359 -9.87 -16.05 14.63
CA ASN A 359 -9.64 -14.65 14.32
C ASN A 359 -8.23 -14.16 14.70
N ASP A 360 -7.52 -14.83 15.62
CA ASP A 360 -6.13 -14.48 15.96
C ASP A 360 -5.12 -14.92 14.89
N GLN A 361 -5.49 -15.84 14.00
CA GLN A 361 -4.65 -16.34 12.91
C GLN A 361 -4.74 -15.46 11.65
N ILE A 362 -5.88 -14.82 11.41
CA ILE A 362 -6.12 -13.97 10.22
C ILE A 362 -5.08 -12.84 10.07
N PRO A 363 -4.73 -12.05 11.12
CA PRO A 363 -3.70 -11.02 11.01
C PRO A 363 -2.31 -11.56 10.68
N ILE A 364 -2.00 -12.77 11.14
CA ILE A 364 -0.72 -13.45 10.86
C ILE A 364 -0.69 -13.90 9.41
N ALA A 365 -1.77 -14.49 8.92
CA ALA A 365 -1.93 -14.84 7.50
C ALA A 365 -1.76 -13.62 6.59
N HIS A 366 -2.46 -12.51 6.90
CA HIS A 366 -2.31 -11.25 6.18
C HIS A 366 -0.87 -10.73 6.18
N SER A 367 -0.22 -10.70 7.34
CA SER A 367 1.16 -10.24 7.47
C SER A 367 2.14 -11.13 6.71
N THR A 368 1.89 -12.44 6.68
CA THR A 368 2.71 -13.42 5.94
C THR A 368 2.61 -13.18 4.43
N VAL A 369 1.40 -13.06 3.90
CA VAL A 369 1.17 -12.78 2.47
C VAL A 369 1.81 -11.46 2.07
N MET A 370 1.64 -10.41 2.88
CA MET A 370 2.23 -9.10 2.62
C MET A 370 3.76 -9.11 2.69
N PHE A 371 4.34 -9.85 3.63
CA PHE A 371 5.80 -9.98 3.74
C PHE A 371 6.39 -10.67 2.51
N VAL A 372 5.84 -11.81 2.11
CA VAL A 372 6.26 -12.55 0.90
C VAL A 372 6.07 -11.68 -0.35
N GLY A 373 4.91 -11.01 -0.46
CA GLY A 373 4.58 -10.11 -1.56
C GLY A 373 5.52 -8.91 -1.69
N ASN A 374 5.90 -8.30 -0.56
CA ASN A 374 6.85 -7.21 -0.57
C ASN A 374 8.27 -7.69 -0.87
N LEU A 375 8.70 -8.82 -0.29
CA LEU A 375 10.04 -9.38 -0.48
C LEU A 375 10.31 -9.71 -1.95
N ILE A 376 9.48 -10.56 -2.54
CA ILE A 376 9.63 -10.95 -3.94
C ILE A 376 9.28 -9.77 -4.85
N GLY A 377 8.28 -8.96 -4.47
CA GLY A 377 7.91 -7.79 -5.24
C GLY A 377 9.05 -6.78 -5.38
N ALA A 378 9.82 -6.54 -4.32
CA ALA A 378 10.99 -5.66 -4.36
C ALA A 378 12.04 -6.16 -5.35
N ALA A 379 12.29 -7.47 -5.37
CA ALA A 379 13.14 -8.10 -6.37
C ALA A 379 12.58 -7.95 -7.80
N LEU A 380 11.27 -8.20 -7.99
CA LEU A 380 10.62 -8.06 -9.31
C LEU A 380 10.70 -6.64 -9.85
N THR A 381 10.56 -5.61 -9.00
CA THR A 381 10.74 -4.21 -9.42
C THR A 381 12.10 -4.00 -10.08
N ALA A 382 13.18 -4.52 -9.48
CA ALA A 382 14.53 -4.39 -10.05
C ALA A 382 14.73 -5.28 -11.30
N ILE A 383 14.27 -6.54 -11.25
CA ILE A 383 14.39 -7.49 -12.36
C ILE A 383 13.70 -6.94 -13.61
N PHE A 384 12.51 -6.35 -13.48
CA PHE A 384 11.79 -5.80 -14.64
C PHE A 384 12.55 -4.67 -15.31
N GLY A 385 13.23 -3.80 -14.54
CA GLY A 385 14.08 -2.76 -15.11
C GLY A 385 15.18 -3.34 -16.00
N TYR A 386 15.85 -4.40 -15.55
CA TYR A 386 16.88 -5.10 -16.32
C TYR A 386 16.32 -5.88 -17.52
N VAL A 387 15.13 -6.48 -17.38
CA VAL A 387 14.46 -7.13 -18.52
C VAL A 387 14.16 -6.11 -19.62
N ILE A 388 13.65 -4.92 -19.26
CA ILE A 388 13.42 -3.84 -20.24
C ILE A 388 14.75 -3.42 -20.88
N GLN A 389 15.79 -3.22 -20.06
CA GLN A 389 17.09 -2.77 -20.54
C GLN A 389 17.73 -3.73 -21.56
N PHE A 390 17.70 -5.05 -21.30
CA PHE A 390 18.42 -6.02 -22.12
C PHE A 390 17.56 -6.75 -23.15
N ALA A 391 16.24 -6.85 -22.92
CA ALA A 391 15.33 -7.64 -23.75
C ALA A 391 14.10 -6.85 -24.24
N GLY A 392 13.96 -5.58 -23.83
CA GLY A 392 12.87 -4.70 -24.24
C GLY A 392 11.53 -4.98 -23.54
N TYR A 393 10.57 -4.09 -23.79
CA TYR A 393 9.24 -4.15 -23.19
C TYR A 393 8.44 -5.39 -23.61
N THR A 394 8.58 -5.83 -24.86
CA THR A 394 7.90 -7.04 -25.36
C THR A 394 8.23 -8.27 -24.53
N ALA A 395 9.51 -8.46 -24.17
CA ALA A 395 9.92 -9.56 -23.29
C ALA A 395 9.29 -9.44 -21.90
N LEU A 396 9.22 -8.23 -21.35
CA LEU A 396 8.57 -7.97 -20.06
C LEU A 396 7.08 -8.32 -20.08
N TRP A 397 6.36 -7.99 -21.16
CA TRP A 397 4.95 -8.32 -21.30
C TRP A 397 4.71 -9.83 -21.34
N TYR A 398 5.53 -10.59 -22.09
CA TYR A 398 5.47 -12.04 -22.06
C TYR A 398 5.79 -12.62 -20.68
N LEU A 399 6.79 -12.06 -19.99
CA LEU A 399 7.08 -12.44 -18.61
C LEU A 399 5.87 -12.21 -17.69
N CYS A 400 5.17 -11.08 -17.82
CA CYS A 400 3.98 -10.79 -17.02
C CYS A 400 2.81 -11.73 -17.31
N ILE A 401 2.64 -12.14 -18.57
CA ILE A 401 1.68 -13.19 -18.96
C ILE A 401 2.03 -14.49 -18.23
N VAL A 402 3.30 -14.92 -18.26
CA VAL A 402 3.76 -16.13 -17.57
C VAL A 402 3.53 -16.04 -16.07
N LEU A 403 3.87 -14.91 -15.44
CA LEU A 403 3.64 -14.69 -14.00
C LEU A 403 2.14 -14.75 -13.66
N GLY A 404 1.29 -14.18 -14.50
CA GLY A 404 -0.16 -14.23 -14.34
C GLY A 404 -0.76 -15.63 -14.45
N VAL A 405 -0.31 -16.41 -15.44
CA VAL A 405 -0.71 -17.81 -15.59
C VAL A 405 -0.21 -18.64 -14.40
N ALA A 406 1.03 -18.44 -13.96
CA ALA A 406 1.57 -19.09 -12.78
C ALA A 406 0.77 -18.74 -11.51
N ALA A 407 0.37 -17.47 -11.36
CA ALA A 407 -0.53 -17.04 -10.29
C ALA A 407 -1.89 -17.76 -10.35
N ALA A 408 -2.48 -17.87 -11.54
CA ALA A 408 -3.73 -18.60 -11.76
C ALA A 408 -3.61 -20.08 -11.34
N VAL A 409 -2.46 -20.71 -11.62
CA VAL A 409 -2.16 -22.08 -11.20
C VAL A 409 -2.08 -22.19 -9.66
N CYS A 410 -1.40 -21.26 -8.98
CA CYS A 410 -1.37 -21.23 -7.51
C CYS A 410 -2.78 -21.14 -6.92
N TRP A 411 -3.63 -20.27 -7.49
CA TRP A 411 -5.02 -20.10 -7.06
C TRP A 411 -5.92 -21.30 -7.42
N PHE A 412 -5.66 -21.97 -8.53
CA PHE A 412 -6.35 -23.21 -8.90
C PHE A 412 -6.12 -24.32 -7.86
N PHE A 413 -4.89 -24.45 -7.35
CA PHE A 413 -4.55 -25.43 -6.32
C PHE A 413 -4.96 -25.02 -4.90
N ALA A 414 -5.37 -23.77 -4.67
CA ALA A 414 -5.89 -23.28 -3.39
C ALA A 414 -7.34 -23.75 -3.12
N LYS A 415 -7.57 -25.07 -3.14
CA LYS A 415 -8.91 -25.70 -3.16
C LYS A 415 -9.79 -25.43 -1.93
N LYS A 416 -9.21 -25.00 -0.80
CA LYS A 416 -9.96 -24.66 0.43
C LYS A 416 -10.72 -23.34 0.34
N ILE A 417 -10.43 -22.52 -0.67
CA ILE A 417 -11.09 -21.23 -0.89
C ILE A 417 -12.30 -21.45 -1.80
N LYS A 418 -13.42 -20.79 -1.45
CA LYS A 418 -14.67 -20.79 -2.21
C LYS A 418 -14.53 -20.11 -3.57
#